data_AF-A0AAW0DBP1-F1
#
_entry.id   AF-A0AAW0DBP1-F1
#
_cell.length_a   1.000
_cell.length_b   1.000
_cell.length_c   1.000
_cell.angle_alpha   90.00
_cell.angle_beta   90.00
_cell.angle_gamma   90.00
#
_symmetry.space_group_name_H-M   'P 1'
#
loop_
_entity.id
_entity.type
_entity.pdbx_description
1 polymer ?
#
loop_
_entity_poly.entity_id
_entity_poly.type
_entity_poly.pdbx_seq_one_letter_code
_entity_poly.pdbx_strand_id
1 'polypeptide(L)'
;MGVYTSIPALGFLCLHKYSLQQLFDGLERADGSQATLPDHTKLVLALALEKMQLFQRTNVSWIKDDELIPSACCKSRTKCIKEQAVMARVECLDRKVDVSFLLESWAKVGEGKWKGRLCAFCEEAAKRPYDVARKKAWGMLPSFFGLVPWEELTDAE
;
A
#
# COMPACT_ATOMS: atom_id res chain seq x y z
N MET A 1 9.69 7.65 21.36
CA MET A 1 9.02 6.61 20.56
C MET A 1 9.49 5.28 21.10
N GLY A 2 8.74 4.65 22.00
CA GLY A 2 9.08 3.29 22.39
C GLY A 2 8.61 2.28 21.36
N VAL A 3 9.00 1.03 21.62
CA VAL A 3 9.00 -0.04 20.63
C VAL A 3 7.59 -0.35 20.12
N TYR A 4 6.57 -0.24 20.97
CA TYR A 4 5.19 -0.61 20.62
C TYR A 4 4.54 0.36 19.64
N THR A 5 4.84 1.65 19.79
CA THR A 5 4.36 2.70 18.86
C THR A 5 4.90 2.52 17.44
N SER A 6 5.99 1.77 17.26
CA SER A 6 6.61 1.53 15.95
C SER A 6 6.16 0.23 15.27
N ILE A 7 5.47 -0.67 15.98
CA ILE A 7 5.11 -2.01 15.48
C ILE A 7 4.33 -1.95 14.15
N PRO A 8 3.28 -1.12 13.97
CA PRO A 8 2.56 -1.11 12.71
C PRO A 8 3.44 -0.69 11.51
N ALA A 9 4.35 0.27 11.73
CA ALA A 9 5.29 0.71 10.70
C ALA A 9 6.34 -0.36 10.40
N LEU A 10 6.89 -1.04 11.43
CA LEU A 10 7.83 -2.14 11.26
C LEU A 10 7.19 -3.34 10.56
N GLY A 11 5.97 -3.70 10.95
CA GLY A 11 5.19 -4.77 10.32
C GLY A 11 4.94 -4.47 8.83
N PHE A 12 4.60 -3.22 8.50
CA PHE A 12 4.51 -2.80 7.11
C PHE A 12 5.83 -2.93 6.37
N LEU A 13 6.94 -2.44 6.95
CA LEU A 13 8.26 -2.55 6.33
C LEU A 13 8.67 -4.01 6.09
N CYS A 14 8.32 -4.92 7.00
CA CYS A 14 8.51 -6.36 6.81
C CYS A 14 7.72 -6.87 5.59
N LEU A 15 6.43 -6.55 5.51
CA LEU A 15 5.56 -6.96 4.39
C LEU A 15 5.96 -6.31 3.05
N HIS A 16 6.56 -5.14 3.08
CA HIS A 16 7.07 -4.45 1.89
C HIS A 16 8.38 -5.07 1.39
N LYS A 17 9.27 -5.46 2.30
CA LYS A 17 10.61 -5.93 1.96
C LYS A 17 10.71 -7.43 1.68
N TYR A 18 9.84 -8.23 2.30
CA TYR A 18 9.93 -9.69 2.26
C TYR A 18 8.62 -10.31 1.80
N SER A 19 8.70 -11.34 0.97
CA SER A 19 7.53 -12.17 0.63
C SER A 19 7.06 -12.95 1.86
N LEU A 20 5.77 -13.32 1.89
CA LEU A 20 5.25 -14.20 2.95
C LEU A 20 6.06 -15.50 3.02
N GLN A 21 6.47 -16.06 1.88
CA GLN A 21 7.31 -17.26 1.88
C GLN A 21 8.62 -17.03 2.64
N GLN A 22 9.35 -15.94 2.36
CA GLN A 22 10.56 -15.60 3.10
C GLN A 22 10.30 -15.34 4.59
N LEU A 23 9.17 -14.75 4.96
CA LEU A 23 8.80 -14.52 6.35
C LEU A 23 8.47 -15.83 7.09
N PHE A 24 7.98 -16.83 6.38
CA PHE A 24 7.62 -18.14 6.94
C PHE A 24 8.83 -19.09 7.00
N ASP A 25 9.60 -19.16 5.92
CA ASP A 25 10.76 -20.05 5.77
C ASP A 25 11.98 -19.53 6.55
N GLY A 26 12.01 -18.22 6.84
CA GLY A 26 13.14 -17.56 7.49
C GLY A 26 14.12 -16.94 6.48
N LEU A 27 15.01 -16.09 7.00
CA LEU A 27 16.02 -15.38 6.21
C LEU A 27 17.42 -15.84 6.63
N GLU A 28 18.22 -16.31 5.67
CA GLU A 28 19.62 -16.63 5.92
C GLU A 28 20.42 -15.35 6.19
N ARG A 29 21.25 -15.39 7.24
CA ARG A 29 22.15 -14.31 7.66
C ARG A 29 23.55 -14.56 7.10
N ALA A 30 24.39 -13.53 7.13
CA ALA A 30 25.77 -13.60 6.62
C ALA A 30 26.65 -14.63 7.36
N ASP A 31 26.28 -15.00 8.59
CA ASP A 31 26.95 -16.02 9.40
C ASP A 31 26.42 -17.46 9.12
N GLY A 32 25.52 -17.63 8.15
CA GLY A 32 24.87 -18.89 7.81
C GLY A 32 23.74 -19.30 8.76
N SER A 33 23.44 -18.51 9.80
CA SER A 33 22.29 -18.76 10.66
C SER A 33 20.98 -18.30 10.00
N GLN A 34 19.84 -18.84 10.43
CA GLN A 34 18.52 -18.40 9.97
C GLN A 34 17.84 -17.47 10.97
N ALA A 35 17.40 -16.32 10.49
CA ALA A 35 16.48 -15.43 11.20
C ALA A 35 15.04 -15.89 10.95
N THR A 36 14.35 -16.36 11.98
CA THR A 36 12.95 -16.76 11.90
C THR A 36 12.08 -15.88 12.78
N LEU A 37 10.82 -15.71 12.38
CA LEU A 37 9.80 -15.03 13.19
C LEU A 37 9.03 -16.07 14.03
N PRO A 38 8.50 -15.69 15.21
CA PRO A 38 7.54 -16.51 15.92
C PRO A 38 6.30 -16.80 15.06
N ASP A 39 5.69 -17.97 15.19
CA ASP A 39 4.54 -18.37 14.36
C ASP A 39 3.33 -17.44 14.52
N HIS A 40 3.11 -16.93 15.74
CA HIS A 40 2.10 -15.90 15.98
C HIS A 40 2.37 -14.64 15.15
N THR A 41 3.62 -14.17 15.09
CA THR A 41 4.01 -13.00 14.29
C THR A 41 3.80 -13.25 12.80
N LYS A 42 4.14 -14.45 12.31
CA LYS A 42 3.89 -14.84 10.90
C LYS A 42 2.40 -14.77 10.55
N LEU A 43 1.55 -15.30 11.43
CA LEU A 43 0.09 -15.27 11.25
C LEU A 43 -0.44 -13.83 11.25
N VAL A 44 0.00 -12.99 12.18
CA VAL A 44 -0.38 -11.57 12.25
C VAL A 44 0.01 -10.84 10.96
N LEU A 45 1.23 -11.06 10.44
CA LEU A 45 1.68 -10.47 9.18
C LEU A 45 0.84 -10.93 7.98
N ALA A 46 0.52 -12.22 7.89
CA ALA A 46 -0.32 -12.77 6.83
C ALA A 46 -1.74 -12.17 6.83
N LEU A 47 -2.37 -12.09 8.01
CA LEU A 47 -3.69 -11.47 8.17
C LEU A 47 -3.67 -9.97 7.89
N ALA A 48 -2.62 -9.26 8.32
CA ALA A 48 -2.45 -7.85 8.03
C ALA A 48 -2.33 -7.61 6.52
N LEU A 49 -1.55 -8.44 5.81
CA LEU A 49 -1.42 -8.36 4.36
C LEU A 49 -2.78 -8.53 3.66
N GLU A 50 -3.57 -9.52 4.06
CA GLU A 50 -4.91 -9.74 3.51
C GLU A 50 -5.84 -8.53 3.73
N LYS A 51 -5.87 -8.00 4.96
CA LYS A 51 -6.66 -6.80 5.28
C LYS A 51 -6.22 -5.58 4.47
N MET A 52 -4.91 -5.38 4.31
CA MET A 52 -4.35 -4.28 3.52
C MET A 52 -4.71 -4.41 2.04
N GLN A 53 -4.63 -5.62 1.48
CA GLN A 53 -5.03 -5.88 0.09
C GLN A 53 -6.53 -5.60 -0.11
N LEU A 54 -7.38 -6.03 0.81
CA LEU A 54 -8.81 -5.75 0.76
C LEU A 54 -9.09 -4.25 0.89
N PHE A 55 -8.41 -3.57 1.82
CA PHE A 55 -8.52 -2.12 2.00
C PHE A 55 -8.12 -1.39 0.72
N GLN A 56 -7.03 -1.79 0.08
CA GLN A 56 -6.58 -1.15 -1.16
C GLN A 56 -7.62 -1.24 -2.26
N ARG A 57 -8.13 -2.44 -2.56
CA ARG A 57 -9.13 -2.63 -3.63
C ARG A 57 -10.39 -1.79 -3.44
N THR A 58 -10.79 -1.58 -2.19
CA THR A 58 -11.99 -0.81 -1.84
C THR A 58 -11.77 0.70 -1.77
N ASN A 59 -10.53 1.16 -1.50
CA ASN A 59 -10.21 2.57 -1.32
C ASN A 59 -9.46 3.20 -2.51
N VAL A 60 -9.13 2.42 -3.54
CA VAL A 60 -8.60 2.90 -4.84
C VAL A 60 -9.64 2.90 -5.96
N SER A 61 -10.93 2.88 -5.62
CA SER A 61 -12.02 2.89 -6.61
C SER A 61 -12.03 4.14 -7.48
N TRP A 62 -11.53 5.27 -6.98
CA TRP A 62 -11.37 6.53 -7.71
C TRP A 62 -10.54 6.38 -9.00
N ILE A 63 -9.72 5.34 -9.13
CA ILE A 63 -8.98 5.06 -10.37
C ILE A 63 -9.96 4.80 -11.52
N LYS A 64 -11.13 4.21 -11.23
CA LYS A 64 -12.16 3.86 -12.21
C LYS A 64 -13.17 4.99 -12.46
N ASP A 65 -12.94 6.16 -11.86
CA ASP A 65 -13.84 7.29 -11.99
C ASP A 65 -13.60 8.00 -13.34
N ASP A 66 -14.54 7.83 -14.25
CA ASP A 66 -14.52 8.42 -15.60
C ASP A 66 -14.68 9.96 -15.57
N GLU A 67 -15.12 10.54 -14.44
CA GLU A 67 -15.14 11.99 -14.24
C GLU A 67 -13.76 12.54 -13.84
N LEU A 68 -12.92 11.70 -13.24
CA LEU A 68 -11.59 12.07 -12.76
C LEU A 68 -10.50 11.86 -13.84
N ILE A 69 -10.52 10.70 -14.49
CA ILE A 69 -9.64 10.38 -15.60
C ILE A 69 -10.52 9.86 -16.74
N PRO A 70 -10.48 10.50 -17.93
CA PRO A 70 -9.71 11.69 -18.29
C PRO A 70 -10.34 12.98 -17.76
N SER A 71 -9.53 13.81 -17.09
CA SER A 71 -9.94 15.14 -16.61
C SER A 71 -10.44 16.06 -17.76
N ALA A 72 -11.19 17.10 -17.42
CA ALA A 72 -11.69 18.08 -18.38
C ALA A 72 -10.58 18.74 -19.22
N CYS A 73 -9.38 18.90 -18.66
CA CYS A 73 -8.22 19.50 -19.35
C CYS A 73 -7.28 18.44 -19.99
N CYS A 74 -7.71 17.18 -20.09
CA CYS A 74 -6.88 16.09 -20.60
C CYS A 74 -6.34 16.38 -22.02
N LYS A 75 -5.03 16.22 -22.20
CA LYS A 75 -4.34 16.44 -23.48
C LYS A 75 -4.18 15.17 -24.32
N SER A 76 -4.51 14.00 -23.77
CA SER A 76 -4.38 12.72 -24.47
C SER A 76 -5.41 11.72 -23.96
N ARG A 77 -6.67 11.94 -24.37
CA ARG A 77 -7.84 11.21 -23.84
C ARG A 77 -7.71 9.70 -23.99
N THR A 78 -7.43 9.23 -25.20
CA THR A 78 -7.28 7.80 -25.52
C THR A 78 -6.16 7.15 -24.71
N LYS A 79 -5.01 7.82 -24.58
CA LYS A 79 -3.88 7.32 -23.76
C LYS A 79 -4.29 7.24 -22.29
N CYS A 80 -4.88 8.29 -21.74
CA CYS A 80 -5.23 8.34 -20.33
C CYS A 80 -6.29 7.30 -19.96
N ILE A 81 -7.30 7.07 -20.80
CA ILE A 81 -8.31 6.01 -20.60
C ILE A 81 -7.63 4.63 -20.62
N LYS A 82 -6.74 4.39 -21.58
CA LYS A 82 -6.02 3.11 -21.65
C LYS A 82 -5.18 2.87 -20.40
N GLU A 83 -4.41 3.86 -19.96
CA GLU A 83 -3.58 3.73 -18.76
C GLU A 83 -4.43 3.63 -17.48
N GLN A 84 -5.56 4.34 -17.40
CA GLN A 84 -6.52 4.21 -16.31
C GLN A 84 -7.01 2.76 -16.17
N ALA A 85 -7.39 2.12 -17.28
CA ALA A 85 -7.82 0.72 -17.27
C ALA A 85 -6.70 -0.23 -16.81
N VAL A 86 -5.45 0.04 -17.22
CA VAL A 86 -4.27 -0.72 -16.75
C VAL A 86 -4.07 -0.54 -15.25
N MET A 87 -4.12 0.70 -14.75
CA MET A 87 -3.96 0.99 -13.31
C MET A 87 -5.09 0.37 -12.49
N ALA A 88 -6.35 0.47 -12.95
CA ALA A 88 -7.49 -0.15 -12.29
C ALA A 88 -7.35 -1.68 -12.23
N ARG A 89 -6.80 -2.30 -13.27
CA ARG A 89 -6.53 -3.74 -13.30
C ARG A 89 -5.48 -4.14 -12.26
N VAL A 90 -4.35 -3.43 -12.23
CA VAL A 90 -3.22 -3.75 -11.33
C VAL A 90 -3.59 -3.48 -9.87
N GLU A 91 -4.18 -2.32 -9.58
CA GLU A 91 -4.35 -1.85 -8.20
C GLU A 91 -5.71 -2.22 -7.59
N CYS A 92 -6.75 -2.48 -8.39
CA CYS A 92 -8.07 -2.87 -7.87
C CYS A 92 -8.43 -4.34 -8.08
N LEU A 93 -7.95 -4.98 -9.15
CA LEU A 93 -8.48 -6.29 -9.58
C LEU A 93 -7.50 -7.44 -9.39
N ASP A 94 -6.19 -7.19 -9.42
CA ASP A 94 -5.20 -8.25 -9.30
C ASP A 94 -5.23 -8.92 -7.92
N ARG A 95 -4.90 -10.21 -7.86
CA ARG A 95 -4.87 -10.96 -6.60
C ARG A 95 -3.66 -10.59 -5.75
N LYS A 96 -2.54 -10.27 -6.40
CA LYS A 96 -1.26 -9.90 -5.78
C LYS A 96 -1.09 -8.38 -5.81
N VAL A 97 -2.01 -7.67 -5.16
CA VAL A 97 -1.91 -6.22 -5.03
C VAL A 97 -0.68 -5.88 -4.18
N ASP A 98 0.13 -4.97 -4.70
CA ASP A 98 1.24 -4.37 -3.98
C ASP A 98 0.69 -3.38 -2.95
N VAL A 99 0.66 -3.82 -1.69
CA VAL A 99 0.11 -3.05 -0.56
C VAL A 99 0.93 -1.82 -0.21
N SER A 100 2.11 -1.64 -0.78
CA SER A 100 2.90 -0.41 -0.60
C SER A 100 2.30 0.78 -1.33
N PHE A 101 1.50 0.55 -2.38
CA PHE A 101 0.92 1.61 -3.21
C PHE A 101 0.18 2.67 -2.39
N LEU A 102 -0.65 2.27 -1.42
CA LEU A 102 -1.43 3.20 -0.58
C LEU A 102 -0.65 3.79 0.60
N LEU A 103 0.57 3.35 0.86
CA LEU A 103 1.38 3.83 1.99
C LEU A 103 2.57 4.69 1.52
N GLU A 104 2.98 4.54 0.27
CA GLU A 104 3.97 5.42 -0.37
C GLU A 104 3.40 6.81 -0.67
N SER A 105 4.29 7.79 -0.90
CA SER A 105 3.88 9.12 -1.38
C SER A 105 3.60 9.11 -2.88
N TRP A 106 2.79 10.04 -3.38
CA TRP A 106 2.58 10.22 -4.82
C TRP A 106 3.89 10.34 -5.62
N ALA A 107 4.90 11.03 -5.09
CA ALA A 107 6.19 11.19 -5.76
C ALA A 107 6.87 9.82 -6.04
N LYS A 108 6.91 8.94 -5.03
CA LYS A 108 7.49 7.58 -5.14
C LYS A 108 6.69 6.66 -6.07
N VAL A 109 5.37 6.63 -5.89
CA VAL A 109 4.48 5.85 -6.78
C VAL A 109 4.52 6.37 -8.21
N GLY A 110 4.62 7.69 -8.35
CA GLY A 110 4.88 8.42 -9.57
C GLY A 110 6.14 7.91 -10.24
N GLU A 111 7.30 8.08 -9.62
CA GLU A 111 8.63 7.72 -10.17
C GLU A 111 8.73 6.30 -10.74
N GLY A 112 7.94 5.36 -10.24
CA GLY A 112 7.81 4.03 -10.83
C GLY A 112 6.57 3.88 -11.71
N LYS A 113 5.44 3.61 -11.06
CA LYS A 113 4.26 3.02 -11.71
C LYS A 113 3.41 4.02 -12.49
N TRP A 114 3.43 5.32 -12.17
CA TRP A 114 2.41 6.27 -12.66
C TRP A 114 2.95 7.43 -13.52
N LYS A 115 4.20 7.85 -13.29
CA LYS A 115 4.79 9.04 -13.94
C LYS A 115 4.84 8.84 -15.45
N GLY A 116 4.29 9.82 -16.17
CA GLY A 116 4.27 9.83 -17.63
C GLY A 116 3.27 8.86 -18.28
N ARG A 117 2.53 8.05 -17.51
CA ARG A 117 1.42 7.25 -18.03
C ARG A 117 0.23 8.14 -18.36
N LEU A 118 -0.17 8.98 -17.41
CA LEU A 118 -1.18 10.00 -17.61
C LEU A 118 -0.58 11.28 -18.21
N CYS A 119 -1.43 12.12 -18.82
CA CYS A 119 -1.05 13.51 -19.06
C CYS A 119 -1.05 14.30 -17.73
N ALA A 120 -0.29 15.40 -17.67
CA ALA A 120 -0.10 16.17 -16.44
C ALA A 120 -1.42 16.58 -15.75
N PHE A 121 -2.47 16.93 -16.50
CA PHE A 121 -3.77 17.29 -15.94
C PHE A 121 -4.50 16.11 -15.28
N CYS A 122 -4.47 14.92 -15.90
CA CYS A 122 -5.05 13.72 -15.31
C CYS A 122 -4.22 13.22 -14.12
N GLU A 123 -2.89 13.38 -14.17
CA GLU A 123 -2.02 13.06 -13.05
C GLU A 123 -2.33 13.96 -11.85
N GLU A 124 -2.48 15.27 -12.07
CA GLU A 124 -2.84 16.21 -11.01
C GLU A 124 -4.24 15.92 -10.43
N ALA A 125 -5.23 15.62 -11.28
CA ALA A 125 -6.58 15.24 -10.82
C ALA A 125 -6.57 13.99 -9.93
N ALA A 126 -5.66 13.05 -10.19
CA ALA A 126 -5.53 11.80 -9.44
C ALA A 126 -4.81 11.94 -8.08
N LYS A 127 -3.99 12.97 -7.88
CA LYS A 127 -3.22 13.17 -6.63
C LYS A 127 -4.12 13.30 -5.40
N ARG A 128 -5.15 14.14 -5.49
CA ARG A 128 -6.03 14.43 -4.35
C ARG A 128 -6.76 13.18 -3.83
N PRO A 129 -7.50 12.40 -4.65
CA PRO A 129 -8.16 11.20 -4.16
C PRO A 129 -7.17 10.13 -3.70
N TYR A 130 -6.01 10.02 -4.34
CA TYR A 130 -4.92 9.17 -3.85
C TYR A 130 -4.46 9.57 -2.44
N ASP A 131 -4.18 10.85 -2.20
CA ASP A 131 -3.72 11.34 -0.90
C ASP A 131 -4.78 11.12 0.20
N VAL A 132 -6.06 11.25 -0.14
CA VAL A 132 -7.16 10.92 0.79
C VAL A 132 -7.14 9.43 1.14
N ALA A 133 -7.07 8.55 0.14
CA ALA A 133 -7.00 7.11 0.35
C ALA A 133 -5.75 6.70 1.15
N ARG A 134 -4.60 7.31 0.84
CA ARG A 134 -3.33 7.12 1.52
C ARG A 134 -3.37 7.53 2.99
N LYS A 135 -3.88 8.73 3.29
CA LYS A 135 -4.03 9.19 4.69
C LYS A 135 -4.90 8.24 5.49
N LYS A 136 -5.99 7.75 4.89
CA LYS A 136 -6.85 6.74 5.51
C LYS A 136 -6.13 5.42 5.73
N ALA A 137 -5.34 4.95 4.76
CA ALA A 137 -4.52 3.74 4.90
C ALA A 137 -3.53 3.85 6.07
N TRP A 138 -2.84 5.00 6.16
CA TRP A 138 -1.93 5.28 7.28
C TRP A 138 -2.65 5.30 8.63
N GLY A 139 -3.82 5.95 8.73
CA GLY A 139 -4.61 5.96 9.97
C GLY A 139 -5.09 4.56 10.39
N MET A 140 -5.38 3.69 9.43
CA MET A 140 -5.84 2.31 9.67
C MET A 140 -4.70 1.32 9.92
N LEU A 141 -3.44 1.71 9.72
CA LEU A 141 -2.31 0.78 9.73
C LEU A 141 -2.24 -0.10 10.99
N PRO A 142 -2.41 0.40 12.23
CA PRO A 142 -2.41 -0.43 13.44
C PRO A 142 -3.49 -1.51 13.43
N SER A 143 -4.70 -1.16 12.98
CA SER A 143 -5.85 -2.07 12.95
C SER A 143 -5.65 -3.27 12.00
N PHE A 144 -4.83 -3.11 10.96
CA PHE A 144 -4.46 -4.23 10.09
C PHE A 144 -3.71 -5.32 10.88
N PHE A 145 -2.87 -4.91 11.83
CA PHE A 145 -2.14 -5.81 12.74
C PHE A 145 -2.96 -6.20 13.99
N GLY A 146 -4.24 -5.80 14.09
CA GLY A 146 -5.08 -6.09 15.25
C GLY A 146 -4.75 -5.23 16.47
N LEU A 147 -4.09 -4.09 16.28
CA LEU A 147 -3.73 -3.16 17.34
C LEU A 147 -4.76 -2.03 17.45
N VAL A 148 -4.75 -1.34 18.60
CA VAL A 148 -5.54 -0.13 18.84
C VAL A 148 -5.09 1.03 17.92
N PRO A 149 -5.93 2.07 17.73
CA PRO A 149 -5.57 3.25 16.94
C PRO A 149 -4.28 3.92 17.41
N TRP A 150 -3.67 4.71 16.53
CA TRP A 150 -2.39 5.37 16.80
C TRP A 150 -2.38 6.20 18.09
N GLU A 151 -3.49 6.85 18.38
CA GLU A 151 -3.68 7.74 19.53
C GLU A 151 -3.68 6.98 20.87
N GLU A 152 -3.99 5.68 20.83
CA GLU A 152 -4.09 4.79 21.99
C GLU A 152 -2.87 3.85 22.12
N LEU A 153 -1.95 3.86 21.15
CA LEU A 153 -0.72 3.07 21.23
C LEU A 153 0.21 3.68 22.28
N THR A 154 0.25 3.08 23.46
CA THR A 154 1.24 3.36 24.49
C THR A 154 2.29 2.26 24.53
N ASP A 155 3.49 2.61 25.00
CA ASP A 155 4.49 1.59 25.34
C ASP A 155 3.98 0.79 26.53
N ALA A 156 4.14 -0.54 26.49
CA ALA A 156 3.87 -1.37 27.66
C ALA A 156 4.89 -1.03 28.76
N GLU A 157 4.41 -0.82 29.99
CA GLU A 157 5.24 -0.63 31.19
C GLU A 157 6.10 -1.86 31.52
#